data_AF-A0A950WRW8-F1
#
_entry.id   AF-A0A950WRW8-F1
#
_cell.length_a   1.000
_cell.length_b   1.000
_cell.length_c   1.000
_cell.angle_alpha   90.00
_cell.angle_beta   90.00
_cell.angle_gamma   90.00
#
_symmetry.space_group_name_H-M   'P 1'
#
loop_
_entity.id
_entity.type
_entity.pdbx_description
1 polymer ?
#
loop_
_entity_poly.entity_id
_entity_poly.type
_entity_poly.pdbx_seq_one_letter_code
_entity_poly.pdbx_strand_id
1 'polypeptide(L)' 'MKLSVIFPETRDLGRVVELAQGCEEAGLHGMWLGSAFGFDPVMALALAGPHTSRIQLGTSVVPTWP' A
#
# COMPACT_ATOMS: atom_id res chain seq x y z
N MET A 1 -9.95 1.68 -18.31
CA MET A 1 -9.12 0.58 -17.76
C MET A 1 -8.54 1.04 -16.43
N LYS A 2 -8.53 0.21 -15.38
CA LYS A 2 -7.95 0.54 -14.06
C LYS A 2 -6.60 -0.14 -13.93
N LEU A 3 -5.55 0.61 -13.59
CA LEU A 3 -4.19 0.10 -13.40
C LEU A 3 -3.80 0.26 -11.93
N SER A 4 -3.27 -0.80 -11.33
CA SER A 4 -2.79 -0.80 -9.94
C SER A 4 -1.41 -1.42 -9.86
N VAL A 5 -0.67 -1.12 -8.79
CA VAL A 5 0.69 -1.63 -8.55
C VAL A 5 0.74 -2.41 -7.24
N ILE A 6 1.58 -3.45 -7.20
CA ILE A 6 1.91 -4.21 -6.00
C ILE A 6 3.36 -3.92 -5.64
N PHE A 7 3.60 -3.54 -4.39
CA PHE A 7 4.93 -3.52 -3.80
C PHE A 7 5.08 -4.73 -2.86
N PRO A 8 6.10 -5.58 -3.03
CA PRO A 8 6.26 -6.80 -2.23
C PRO A 8 6.37 -6.51 -0.72
N GLU A 9 7.23 -5.59 -0.32
CA GLU A 9 7.28 -5.00 1.01
C GLU A 9 8.10 -3.70 1.01
N THR A 10 7.95 -2.89 2.05
CA THR A 10 8.90 -1.84 2.44
C THR A 10 8.96 -1.82 3.96
N ARG A 11 10.17 -1.94 4.53
CA ARG A 11 10.39 -1.89 5.99
C ARG A 11 10.48 -0.46 6.53
N ASP A 12 10.38 0.53 5.65
CA ASP A 12 10.31 1.94 5.98
C ASP A 12 8.85 2.43 5.87
N LEU A 13 8.30 2.90 6.99
CA LEU A 13 6.93 3.40 7.09
C LEU A 13 6.74 4.74 6.40
N GLY A 14 7.74 5.63 6.43
CA GLY A 14 7.70 6.91 5.70
C GLY A 14 7.65 6.66 4.20
N ARG A 15 8.38 5.65 3.74
CA ARG A 15 8.36 5.24 2.34
C ARG A 15 6.99 4.76 1.86
N VAL A 16 6.14 4.19 2.73
CA VAL A 16 4.76 3.81 2.36
C VAL A 16 3.94 5.03 1.96
N VAL A 17 4.09 6.13 2.70
CA VAL A 17 3.39 7.39 2.41
C VAL A 17 3.85 7.95 1.06
N GLU A 18 5.16 8.03 0.84
CA GLU A 18 5.73 8.51 -0.41
C GLU A 18 5.29 7.68 -1.63
N LEU A 19 5.28 6.35 -1.49
CA LEU A 19 4.81 5.45 -2.55
C LEU A 19 3.33 5.67 -2.84
N ALA A 20 2.50 5.82 -1.82
CA ALA A 20 1.07 6.04 -1.98
C ALA A 20 0.76 7.36 -2.69
N GLN A 21 1.44 8.45 -2.28
CA GLN A 21 1.34 9.75 -2.93
C GLN A 21 1.81 9.69 -4.38
N GLY A 22 2.97 9.11 -4.63
CA GLY A 22 3.50 8.96 -5.99
C GLY A 22 2.60 8.11 -6.90
N CYS A 23 1.97 7.06 -6.37
CA CYS A 23 0.99 6.27 -7.12
C CYS A 23 -0.28 7.07 -7.43
N GLU A 24 -0.78 7.86 -6.47
CA GLU A 24 -1.95 8.72 -6.67
C GLU A 24 -1.67 9.81 -7.72
N GLU A 25 -0.52 10.45 -7.65
CA GLU A 25 -0.06 11.47 -8.62
C GLU A 25 0.12 10.87 -10.02
N ALA A 26 0.61 9.64 -10.11
CA ALA A 26 0.72 8.90 -11.37
C ALA A 26 -0.64 8.44 -11.94
N GLY A 27 -1.75 8.66 -11.24
CA GLY A 27 -3.09 8.28 -11.69
C GLY A 27 -3.38 6.79 -11.57
N LEU A 28 -2.64 6.04 -10.73
CA LEU A 28 -2.95 4.65 -10.46
C LEU A 28 -4.26 4.53 -9.68
N HIS A 29 -5.00 3.46 -9.96
CA HIS A 29 -6.24 3.15 -9.29
C HIS A 29 -6.02 2.64 -7.87
N GLY A 30 -4.94 1.89 -7.64
CA GLY A 30 -4.62 1.36 -6.33
C GLY A 30 -3.16 1.00 -6.14
N MET A 31 -2.74 0.98 -4.89
CA MET A 31 -1.42 0.54 -4.43
C MET A 31 -1.59 -0.54 -3.37
N TRP A 32 -1.06 -1.73 -3.65
CA TRP A 32 -1.13 -2.86 -2.73
C TRP A 32 0.22 -3.20 -2.10
N LEU A 33 0.23 -3.49 -0.79
CA LEU A 33 1.41 -4.04 -0.11
C LEU A 33 1.28 -5.55 0.12
N GLY A 34 2.36 -6.29 -0.10
CA GLY A 34 2.46 -7.69 0.29
C GLY A 34 2.53 -7.87 1.81
N SER A 35 2.13 -9.05 2.28
CA SER A 35 2.34 -9.47 3.66
C SER A 35 3.61 -10.31 3.76
N ALA A 36 4.48 -9.96 4.71
CA ALA A 36 5.70 -10.68 4.99
C ALA A 36 5.83 -10.93 6.49
N PHE A 37 6.62 -11.94 6.88
CA PHE A 37 6.81 -12.25 8.29
C PHE A 37 7.39 -11.04 9.05
N GLY A 38 6.76 -10.70 10.17
CA GLY A 38 7.14 -9.54 11.00
C GLY A 38 6.86 -8.18 10.37
N PHE A 39 6.04 -8.09 9.33
CA PHE A 39 5.57 -6.84 8.74
C PHE A 39 4.04 -6.82 8.73
N ASP A 40 3.44 -5.78 9.29
CA ASP A 40 2.00 -5.54 9.26
C ASP A 40 1.67 -4.52 8.16
N PRO A 41 1.30 -4.96 6.95
CA PRO A 41 0.99 -4.03 5.86
C PRO A 41 -0.30 -3.25 6.10
N VAL A 42 -1.24 -3.77 6.91
CA VAL A 42 -2.50 -3.07 7.21
C VAL A 42 -2.19 -1.81 8.01
N MET A 43 -1.39 -1.94 9.08
CA MET A 43 -0.95 -0.80 9.88
C MET A 43 -0.03 0.14 9.09
N ALA A 44 0.83 -0.39 8.23
CA ALA A 44 1.69 0.43 7.39
C ALA A 44 0.87 1.28 6.40
N LEU A 45 -0.14 0.71 5.74
CA LEU A 45 -1.03 1.40 4.82
C LEU A 45 -1.95 2.42 5.51
N ALA A 46 -2.31 2.18 6.77
CA ALA A 46 -3.11 3.14 7.55
C ALA A 46 -2.41 4.51 7.67
N LEU A 47 -1.07 4.53 7.68
CA LEU A 47 -0.30 5.78 7.69
C LEU A 47 -0.46 6.57 6.38
N ALA A 48 -0.67 5.91 5.24
CA ALA A 48 -0.83 6.59 3.96
C ALA A 48 -2.23 7.18 3.73
N GLY A 49 -3.25 6.69 4.44
CA GLY A 49 -4.64 7.12 4.28
C GLY A 49 -4.83 8.64 4.41
N PRO A 50 -4.34 9.30 5.48
CA PRO A 50 -4.44 10.75 5.65
C PRO A 50 -3.70 11.59 4.60
N HIS A 51 -2.77 10.98 3.86
CA HIS A 51 -1.91 11.66 2.87
C HIS A 51 -2.35 11.41 1.43
N THR A 52 -3.47 10.71 1.23
CA THR A 52 -4.04 10.39 -0.08
C THR A 52 -5.55 10.68 -0.09
N SER A 53 -6.14 10.80 -1.27
CA SER A 53 -7.52 11.30 -1.41
C SER A 53 -8.40 10.49 -2.38
N ARG A 54 -7.78 9.72 -3.29
CA ARG A 54 -8.46 9.05 -4.41
C ARG A 54 -7.95 7.62 -4.64
N ILE A 55 -6.66 7.36 -4.41
CA ILE A 55 -6.08 6.04 -4.63
C ILE A 55 -6.65 5.02 -3.64
N GLN A 56 -6.87 3.80 -4.11
CA GLN A 56 -7.20 2.70 -3.21
C GLN A 56 -5.93 2.15 -2.55
N LEU A 57 -6.00 1.92 -1.24
CA LEU A 57 -4.95 1.32 -0.42
C LEU A 57 -5.41 -0.02 0.11
N GLY A 58 -4.53 -1.02 0.13
CA GLY A 58 -4.91 -2.38 0.44
C GLY A 58 -3.75 -3.36 0.42
N THR A 59 -4.00 -4.58 0.88
CA THR A 59 -2.97 -5.63 0.95
C THR A 59 -3.14 -6.64 -0.17
N SER A 60 -2.05 -7.25 -0.60
CA SER A 60 -2.04 -8.36 -1.56
C SER A 60 -1.08 -9.44 -1.04
N VAL A 61 -1.42 -10.19 0.00
CA VAL A 61 -2.76 -10.50 0.56
C VAL A 61 -2.75 -10.40 2.10
N VAL A 62 -3.89 -10.43 2.79
CA VAL A 62 -3.90 -10.67 4.26
C VAL A 62 -3.95 -12.18 4.52
N PRO A 63 -2.91 -12.80 5.11
CA PRO A 63 -2.99 -14.18 5.57
C PRO A 63 -3.91 -14.27 6.80
N THR A 64 -4.94 -15.14 6.76
CA THR A 64 -5.95 -15.29 7.82
C THR A 64 -5.95 -16.66 8.50
N TRP A 65 -5.24 -17.62 7.92
CA TRP A 65 -4.96 -18.96 8.44
C TRP A 65 -3.52 -19.30 7.99
N PRO A 66 -2.95 -20.45 8.34
CA PRO A 66 -2.09 -21.14 7.39
C PRO A 66 -2.71 -21.25 5.97
#